data_AF-A0A914MEV7-F1
#
_entry.id   AF-A0A914MEV7-F1
#
_cell.length_a   1.000
_cell.length_b   1.000
_cell.length_c   1.000
_cell.angle_alpha   90.00
_cell.angle_beta   90.00
_cell.angle_gamma   90.00
#
_symmetry.space_group_name_H-M   'P 1'
#
loop_
_entity.id
_entity.type
_entity.pdbx_description
1 polymer ?
#
loop_
_entity_poly.entity_id
_entity_poly.type
_entity_poly.pdbx_seq_one_letter_code
_entity_poly.pdbx_strand_id
1 'polypeptide(L)'
;MTKPFSGEQRLIESFNFLEQNGGDLKELLPESRNLSTTELYNLDIIFFVVLSLLLLLLTIIIAYQMCWKLLKDYYKKEIKKKNEKKIK
;
A
#
# COMPACT_ATOMS: atom_id res chain seq x y z
N MET A 1 49.89 -0.70 -19.39
CA MET A 1 48.96 0.26 -18.75
C MET A 1 49.47 0.51 -17.34
N THR A 2 50.15 1.63 -17.13
CA THR A 2 50.70 2.01 -15.83
C THR A 2 49.58 2.61 -15.00
N LYS A 3 49.32 2.10 -13.79
CA LYS A 3 48.32 2.66 -12.88
C LYS A 3 48.72 4.13 -12.62
N PRO A 4 47.88 5.13 -12.94
CA PRO A 4 48.30 6.53 -12.96
C PRO A 4 48.59 7.10 -11.56
N PHE A 5 48.18 6.40 -10.49
CA PHE A 5 48.37 6.81 -9.11
C PHE A 5 48.64 5.61 -8.19
N SER A 6 49.53 5.79 -7.21
CA SER A 6 49.72 4.80 -6.13
C SER A 6 48.47 4.74 -5.23
N GLY A 7 48.34 3.68 -4.43
CA GLY A 7 47.20 3.56 -3.49
C GLY A 7 47.15 4.70 -2.48
N GLU A 8 48.32 5.16 -2.03
CA GLU A 8 48.48 6.28 -1.11
C GLU A 8 48.04 7.62 -1.74
N GLN A 9 48.42 7.87 -2.99
CA GLN A 9 48.02 9.09 -3.71
C GLN A 9 46.51 9.17 -3.89
N ARG A 10 45.83 8.05 -4.17
CA ARG A 10 44.37 8.02 -4.27
C ARG A 10 43.69 8.34 -2.93
N LEU A 11 44.28 7.90 -1.82
CA LEU A 11 43.73 8.14 -0.50
C LEU A 11 43.83 9.63 -0.16
N ILE A 12 45.00 10.23 -0.38
CA ILE A 12 45.24 11.67 -0.17
C ILE A 12 44.28 12.49 -1.04
N GLU A 13 44.13 12.13 -2.32
CA GLU A 13 43.24 12.86 -3.23
C GLU A 13 41.76 12.76 -2.80
N SER A 14 41.34 11.61 -2.27
CA SER A 14 39.98 11.41 -1.76
C SER A 14 39.72 12.26 -0.52
N PHE A 15 40.71 12.40 0.38
CA PHE A 15 40.61 13.28 1.55
C PHE A 15 40.61 14.76 1.16
N ASN A 16 41.48 15.18 0.24
CA ASN A 16 41.50 16.55 -0.28
C ASN A 16 40.16 16.91 -0.94
N PHE A 17 39.58 15.98 -1.70
CA PHE A 17 38.28 16.15 -2.31
C PHE A 17 37.16 16.27 -1.26
N LEU A 18 37.20 15.45 -0.20
CA LEU A 18 36.26 15.53 0.91
C LEU A 18 36.36 16.87 1.66
N GLU A 19 37.59 17.33 1.91
CA GLU A 19 37.87 18.61 2.58
C GLU A 19 37.37 19.80 1.75
N GLN A 20 37.63 19.80 0.42
CA GLN A 20 37.15 20.83 -0.50
C GLN A 20 35.63 20.93 -0.56
N ASN A 21 34.92 19.83 -0.31
CA ASN A 21 33.46 19.78 -0.26
C ASN A 21 32.89 19.99 1.15
N GLY A 22 33.71 20.45 2.11
CA GLY A 22 33.24 20.79 3.46
C GLY A 22 33.00 19.59 4.37
N GLY A 23 33.64 18.45 4.08
CA GLY A 23 33.61 17.25 4.92
C GLY A 23 32.35 16.38 4.75
N ASP A 24 31.40 16.79 3.91
CA ASP A 24 30.18 16.03 3.62
C ASP A 24 29.84 16.11 2.13
N LEU A 25 29.53 14.96 1.53
CA LEU A 25 29.03 14.89 0.18
C LEU A 25 27.58 14.47 0.24
N LYS A 26 26.69 15.47 0.25
CA LYS A 26 25.23 15.27 0.27
C LYS A 26 24.74 14.39 -0.89
N GLU A 27 25.46 14.39 -2.01
CA GLU A 27 25.18 13.55 -3.19
C GLU A 27 25.57 12.08 -3.02
N LEU A 28 26.48 11.74 -2.10
CA LEU A 28 26.81 10.34 -1.77
C LEU A 28 25.82 9.74 -0.76
N LEU A 29 25.08 10.57 -0.05
CA LEU A 29 24.05 10.11 0.88
C LEU A 29 22.83 9.64 0.09
N PRO A 30 22.24 8.50 0.44
CA PRO A 30 21.05 8.02 -0.25
C PRO A 30 19.92 9.05 -0.03
N GLU A 31 19.23 9.42 -1.11
CA GLU A 31 18.13 10.40 -1.05
C GLU A 31 17.02 10.00 -0.08
N SER A 32 16.91 8.70 0.25
CA SER A 32 16.01 8.18 1.28
C SER A 32 16.23 8.77 2.67
N ARG A 33 17.42 9.34 2.97
CA ARG A 33 17.68 10.07 4.23
C ARG A 33 16.95 11.41 4.32
N ASN A 34 16.59 12.00 3.18
CA ASN A 34 15.92 13.29 3.12
C ASN A 34 14.39 13.15 3.02
N LEU A 35 13.89 11.92 2.86
CA LEU A 35 12.46 11.65 2.75
C LEU A 35 11.83 11.44 4.13
N SER A 36 10.59 11.94 4.28
CA SER A 36 9.74 11.58 5.41
C SER A 36 9.39 10.09 5.35
N THR A 37 9.10 9.48 6.51
CA THR A 37 8.65 8.09 6.58
C THR A 37 7.38 7.83 5.77
N THR A 38 6.54 8.86 5.59
CA THR A 38 5.34 8.82 4.74
C THR A 38 5.67 8.65 3.25
N GLU A 39 6.70 9.35 2.77
CA GLU A 39 7.14 9.34 1.37
C GLU A 39 7.96 8.08 1.09
N LEU A 40 8.84 7.70 2.03
CA LEU A 40 9.68 6.51 1.90
C LEU A 40 8.86 5.23 1.73
N TYR A 41 7.73 5.13 2.44
CA TYR A 41 6.84 3.95 2.40
C TYR A 41 5.57 4.16 1.58
N ASN A 42 5.42 5.30 0.91
CA ASN A 42 4.20 5.65 0.16
C ASN A 42 2.91 5.40 0.95
N LEU A 43 2.87 5.85 2.21
CA LEU A 43 1.77 5.57 3.13
C LEU A 43 0.41 6.05 2.60
N ASP A 44 0.39 7.10 1.76
CA ASP A 44 -0.81 7.57 1.09
C ASP A 44 -1.43 6.49 0.18
N ILE A 45 -0.59 5.79 -0.59
CA ILE A 45 -1.04 4.70 -1.48
C ILE A 45 -1.61 3.55 -0.65
N ILE A 46 -0.91 3.18 0.43
CA ILE A 46 -1.36 2.12 1.35
C ILE A 46 -2.72 2.49 1.95
N PHE A 47 -2.90 3.75 2.37
CA PHE A 47 -4.16 4.23 2.91
C PHE A 47 -5.31 4.10 1.91
N PHE A 48 -5.12 4.55 0.66
CA PHE A 48 -6.15 4.43 -0.37
C PHE A 48 -6.48 2.98 -0.72
N VAL A 49 -5.48 2.09 -0.77
CA VAL A 49 -5.68 0.66 -1.03
C VAL A 49 -6.50 0.01 0.09
N VAL A 50 -6.13 0.26 1.35
CA VAL A 50 -6.86 -0.30 2.51
C VAL A 50 -8.29 0.24 2.55
N LEU A 51 -8.48 1.54 2.32
CA LEU A 51 -9.81 2.16 2.29
C LEU A 51 -10.68 1.57 1.18
N SER A 52 -10.13 1.38 -0.02
CA SER A 52 -10.82 0.75 -1.15
C SER A 52 -11.27 -0.68 -0.83
N LEU A 53 -10.38 -1.47 -0.23
CA LEU A 53 -10.68 -2.83 0.23
C LEU A 53 -11.80 -2.87 1.26
N LEU A 54 -11.78 -1.97 2.25
CA LEU A 54 -12.82 -1.87 3.27
C LEU A 54 -14.17 -1.52 2.65
N LEU A 55 -14.21 -0.55 1.74
CA LEU A 55 -15.45 -0.18 1.04
C LEU A 55 -15.99 -1.34 0.21
N LEU A 56 -15.13 -2.07 -0.50
CA LEU A 56 -15.53 -3.23 -1.30
C LEU A 56 -16.10 -4.36 -0.41
N LEU A 57 -15.46 -4.66 0.73
CA LEU A 57 -15.99 -5.62 1.68
C LEU A 57 -17.36 -5.19 2.23
N LEU A 58 -17.51 -3.90 2.55
CA LEU A 58 -18.75 -3.35 3.05
C LEU A 58 -19.89 -3.48 2.01
N THR A 59 -19.63 -3.16 0.74
CA THR A 59 -20.64 -3.32 -0.31
C THR A 59 -21.04 -4.78 -0.53
N ILE A 60 -20.09 -5.72 -0.47
CA ILE A 60 -20.38 -7.16 -0.56
C ILE A 60 -21.28 -7.60 0.62
N ILE A 61 -20.96 -7.16 1.84
CA ILE A 61 -21.74 -7.51 3.04
C ILE A 61 -23.17 -6.97 2.91
N ILE A 62 -23.33 -5.71 2.51
CA ILE A 62 -24.67 -5.12 2.31
C ILE A 62 -25.43 -5.86 1.20
N ALA A 63 -24.79 -6.15 0.07
CA ALA A 63 -25.40 -6.89 -1.03
C ALA A 63 -25.86 -8.28 -0.57
N TYR A 64 -25.02 -9.00 0.18
CA TYR A 64 -25.36 -10.30 0.75
C TYR A 64 -26.57 -10.21 1.70
N GLN A 65 -26.58 -9.23 2.60
CA GLN A 65 -27.71 -9.01 3.51
C GLN A 65 -29.01 -8.67 2.78
N MET A 66 -28.96 -7.85 1.73
CA MET A 66 -30.13 -7.53 0.91
C MET A 66 -30.66 -8.74 0.16
N CYS A 67 -29.77 -9.51 -0.50
CA CYS A 67 -30.14 -10.75 -1.16
C CYS A 67 -30.76 -11.76 -0.18
N TRP A 68 -30.20 -11.89 1.02
CA TRP A 68 -30.73 -12.77 2.06
C TRP A 68 -32.13 -12.37 2.52
N LYS A 69 -32.38 -11.06 2.71
CA LYS A 69 -33.72 -10.55 3.04
C LYS A 69 -34.73 -10.88 1.95
N LEU A 70 -34.39 -10.61 0.68
CA LEU A 70 -35.27 -10.90 -0.44
C LEU A 70 -35.59 -12.40 -0.56
N LEU A 71 -34.59 -13.26 -0.39
CA LEU A 71 -34.79 -14.71 -0.42
C LEU A 71 -35.70 -15.19 0.72
N LYS A 72 -35.51 -14.64 1.92
CA LYS A 72 -36.36 -14.94 3.09
C LYS A 72 -37.81 -14.54 2.86
N ASP A 73 -38.04 -13.37 2.26
CA ASP A 73 -39.37 -12.87 1.94
C ASP A 73 -40.05 -13.73 0.86
N TYR A 74 -39.29 -14.14 -0.17
CA TYR A 74 -39.77 -15.05 -1.20
C TYR A 74 -40.18 -16.41 -0.61
N TYR A 75 -39.31 -17.00 0.21
CA TYR A 75 -39.58 -18.29 0.85
C TYR A 75 -40.80 -18.25 1.77
N LYS A 76 -40.95 -17.17 2.55
CA LYS A 76 -42.12 -16.97 3.42
C LYS A 76 -43.41 -16.88 2.62
N LYS A 77 -43.39 -16.22 1.45
CA LYS A 77 -44.55 -16.11 0.55
C LYS A 77 -44.94 -17.46 -0.05
N GLU A 78 -43.98 -18.27 -0.47
CA GLU A 78 -44.22 -19.62 -0.98
C GLU A 78 -44.81 -20.56 0.08
N ILE A 79 -44.29 -20.54 1.32
CA ILE A 79 -44.89 -21.31 2.42
C ILE A 79 -46.34 -20.92 2.66
N LYS A 80 -46.65 -19.62 2.69
CA LYS A 80 -48.02 -19.13 2.91
C LYS A 80 -48.97 -19.64 1.81
N LYS A 81 -48.55 -19.54 0.55
CA LYS A 81 -49.32 -20.01 -0.61
C LYS A 81 -49.56 -21.53 -0.58
N LYS A 82 -48.56 -22.31 -0.13
CA LYS A 82 -48.70 -23.76 0.03
C LYS A 82 -49.67 -24.14 1.15
N ASN A 83 -49.69 -23.39 2.25
CA ASN A 83 -50.61 -23.61 3.36
C ASN A 83 -52.07 -23.26 2.98
N GLU A 84 -52.30 -22.16 2.26
CA GLU A 84 -53.64 -21.79 1.79
C GLU A 84 -54.24 -22.84 0.83
N LYS A 85 -53.41 -23.45 -0.03
CA LYS A 85 -53.83 -24.55 -0.93
C LYS A 85 -54.12 -25.87 -0.21
N LYS A 86 -53.64 -26.08 1.02
CA LYS A 86 -53.92 -27.30 1.79
C LYS A 86 -55.25 -27.25 2.55
N ILE A 87 -55.81 -26.06 2.75
CA ILE A 87 -57.03 -25.83 3.54
C ILE A 87 -58.29 -25.81 2.66
N LYS A 88 -58.13 -25.60 1.35
CA LYS A 88 -59.17 -25.75 0.33
C LYS A 88 -59.19 -27.16 -0.23
#